data_AF-A0A3B9L5V7-F1
#
_entry.id   AF-A0A3B9L5V7-F1
#
_cell.length_a   1.000
_cell.length_b   1.000
_cell.length_c   1.000
_cell.angle_alpha   90.00
_cell.angle_beta   90.00
_cell.angle_gamma   90.00
#
_symmetry.space_group_name_H-M   'P 1'
#
loop_
_entity.id
_entity.type
_entity.pdbx_description
1 polymer ?
#
loop_
_entity_poly.entity_id
_entity_poly.type
_entity_poly.pdbx_seq_one_letter_code
_entity_poly.pdbx_strand_id
1 'polypeptide(L)'
;MKIQQNRSHLRQRWLKKPILAKSLHCWLIDNGSLTARLQARYTHFAVKPLVVKSKAVKYAKPIQGEALLLNQPNHKMALIREVLLMGNNQPVVF
;
A
#
# COMPACT_ATOMS: atom_id res chain seq x y z
N MET A 1 -17.15 -21.94 -17.82
CA MET A 1 -17.03 -20.97 -16.71
C MET A 1 -15.63 -20.34 -16.75
N LYS A 2 -15.48 -19.14 -17.34
CA LYS A 2 -14.18 -18.45 -17.45
C LYS A 2 -13.88 -17.77 -16.13
N ILE A 3 -13.10 -18.43 -15.28
CA ILE A 3 -12.50 -17.80 -14.11
C ILE A 3 -11.48 -16.81 -14.65
N GLN A 4 -11.78 -15.51 -14.61
CA GLN A 4 -10.78 -14.47 -14.79
C GLN A 4 -9.80 -14.58 -13.62
N GLN A 5 -8.79 -15.42 -13.80
CA GLN A 5 -7.63 -15.45 -12.92
C GLN A 5 -6.98 -14.09 -13.02
N ASN A 6 -7.14 -13.30 -11.96
CA ASN A 6 -6.54 -11.99 -11.82
C ASN A 6 -5.02 -12.16 -11.99
N ARG A 7 -4.51 -11.78 -13.16
CA ARG A 7 -3.10 -11.87 -13.56
C ARG A 7 -2.27 -10.81 -12.84
N SER A 8 -2.39 -10.70 -11.53
CA SER A 8 -1.47 -9.89 -10.71
C SER A 8 -0.15 -10.63 -10.42
N HIS A 9 0.27 -11.49 -11.35
CA HIS A 9 1.63 -12.06 -11.44
C HIS A 9 2.63 -11.05 -12.01
N LEU A 10 2.40 -9.76 -11.80
CA LEU A 10 3.42 -8.76 -12.06
C LEU A 10 4.48 -8.97 -10.98
N ARG A 11 5.61 -9.56 -11.38
CA ARG A 11 6.89 -9.35 -10.70
C ARG A 11 6.91 -7.87 -10.37
N GLN A 12 6.76 -7.52 -9.11
CA GLN A 12 6.83 -6.12 -8.73
C GLN A 12 8.30 -5.73 -8.99
N ARG A 13 8.54 -5.10 -10.15
CA ARG A 13 9.85 -4.63 -10.60
C ARG A 13 10.18 -3.36 -9.80
N TRP A 14 10.21 -3.49 -8.48
CA TRP A 14 10.53 -2.41 -7.57
C TRP A 14 11.89 -1.85 -7.95
N LEU A 15 11.89 -0.60 -8.41
CA LEU A 15 13.11 0.10 -8.73
C LEU A 15 13.78 0.47 -7.41
N LYS A 16 14.91 -0.18 -7.09
CA LYS A 16 15.72 0.17 -5.92
C LYS A 16 16.19 1.63 -5.95
N LYS A 17 16.35 2.20 -7.16
CA LYS A 17 16.76 3.58 -7.39
C LYS A 17 15.94 4.18 -8.54
N PRO A 18 14.96 5.05 -8.26
CA PRO A 18 14.14 5.67 -9.29
C PRO A 18 14.87 6.90 -9.89
N ILE A 19 15.87 6.65 -10.75
CA ILE A 19 16.84 7.65 -11.25
C ILE A 19 16.18 8.87 -11.93
N LEU A 20 14.98 8.73 -12.49
CA LEU A 20 14.26 9.80 -13.20
C LEU A 20 13.11 10.43 -12.39
N ALA A 21 13.01 10.15 -11.08
CA ALA A 21 11.91 10.65 -10.25
C ALA A 21 11.97 12.14 -9.90
N LYS A 22 13.09 12.84 -10.17
CA LYS A 22 13.28 14.28 -9.92
C LYS A 22 12.74 14.72 -8.54
N SER A 23 11.76 15.62 -8.49
CA SER A 23 11.15 16.14 -7.26
C SER A 23 10.41 15.09 -6.43
N LEU A 24 10.00 13.98 -7.04
CA LEU A 24 9.36 12.85 -6.35
C LEU A 24 10.37 11.89 -5.73
N HIS A 25 11.66 12.02 -6.05
CA HIS A 25 12.69 11.11 -5.55
C HIS A 25 12.64 11.02 -4.02
N CYS A 26 12.59 12.17 -3.34
CA CYS A 26 12.50 12.22 -1.88
C CYS A 26 11.23 11.58 -1.32
N TRP A 27 10.15 11.43 -2.08
CA TRP A 27 8.93 10.72 -1.63
C TRP A 27 9.00 9.21 -1.87
N LEU A 28 9.75 8.76 -2.87
CA LEU A 28 9.79 7.36 -3.29
C LEU A 28 10.86 6.52 -2.58
N ILE A 29 11.94 7.14 -2.13
CA ILE A 29 13.08 6.45 -1.49
C ILE A 29 13.24 6.80 -0.01
N ASP A 30 12.30 7.56 0.56
CA ASP A 30 12.32 7.91 1.98
C ASP A 30 12.19 6.63 2.82
N ASN A 31 13.08 6.46 3.80
CA ASN A 31 13.00 5.36 4.75
C ASN A 31 12.11 5.71 5.96
N GLY A 32 11.66 6.96 6.06
CA GLY A 32 10.75 7.43 7.09
C GLY A 32 9.29 7.01 6.86
N SER A 33 8.44 7.32 7.85
CA SER A 33 7.00 7.08 7.75
C SER A 33 6.34 8.11 6.85
N LEU A 34 5.73 7.64 5.75
CA LEU A 34 4.90 8.48 4.88
C LEU A 34 3.79 9.19 5.68
N THR A 35 3.21 8.52 6.67
CA THR A 35 2.19 9.09 7.57
C THR A 35 2.71 10.31 8.32
N ALA A 36 3.89 10.22 8.94
CA ALA A 36 4.46 11.33 9.70
C ALA A 36 4.72 12.55 8.80
N ARG A 37 5.22 12.30 7.59
CA ARG A 37 5.47 13.34 6.60
C ARG A 37 4.19 14.02 6.10
N LEU A 38 3.11 13.26 5.91
CA LEU A 38 1.81 13.82 5.53
C LEU A 38 1.17 14.61 6.68
N GLN A 39 1.29 14.15 7.92
CA GLN A 39 0.85 14.90 9.10
C GLN A 39 1.56 16.25 9.23
N ALA A 40 2.87 16.32 8.95
CA ALA A 40 3.60 17.58 8.93
C ALA A 40 3.19 18.51 7.77
N ARG A 41 2.69 17.95 6.67
CA ARG A 41 2.33 18.69 5.45
C ARG A 41 0.89 19.23 5.47
N TYR A 42 -0.05 18.52 6.09
CA TYR A 42 -1.48 18.84 6.05
C TYR A 42 -2.01 19.15 7.45
N THR A 43 -2.67 20.29 7.62
CA THR A 43 -3.33 20.67 8.87
C THR A 43 -4.40 19.65 9.28
N HIS A 44 -5.12 19.09 8.31
CA HIS A 44 -6.12 18.05 8.53
C HIS A 44 -5.69 16.75 7.85
N PHE A 45 -4.97 15.92 8.59
CA PHE A 45 -4.60 14.58 8.15
C PHE A 45 -5.52 13.51 8.74
N ALA A 46 -5.94 12.55 7.94
CA ALA A 46 -6.70 11.40 8.42
C ALA A 46 -6.39 10.12 7.63
N VAL A 47 -6.54 8.98 8.28
CA VAL A 47 -6.51 7.66 7.63
C VAL A 47 -7.94 7.13 7.59
N LYS A 48 -8.44 6.77 6.40
CA LYS A 48 -9.78 6.21 6.24
C LYS A 48 -9.70 4.80 5.66
N PRO A 49 -10.40 3.79 6.22
CA PRO A 49 -10.50 2.49 5.56
C PRO A 49 -11.12 2.64 4.17
N LEU A 50 -10.62 1.89 3.18
CA LEU A 50 -11.18 1.92 1.83
C LEU A 50 -12.50 1.13 1.81
N VAL A 51 -13.62 1.82 2.07
CA VAL A 51 -14.96 1.22 2.25
C VAL A 51 -15.54 0.59 0.97
N VAL A 52 -14.91 0.81 -0.19
CA VAL A 52 -15.38 0.35 -1.52
C VAL A 52 -15.56 -1.17 -1.59
N LYS A 53 -14.89 -1.92 -0.72
CA LYS A 53 -15.14 -3.34 -0.51
C LYS A 53 -15.44 -3.48 0.96
N SER A 54 -16.50 -4.20 1.34
CA SER A 54 -16.91 -4.51 2.73
C SER A 54 -15.88 -5.36 3.51
N LYS A 55 -14.59 -5.18 3.21
CA LYS A 55 -13.39 -5.95 3.52
C LYS A 55 -12.16 -5.04 3.64
N ALA A 56 -12.34 -3.73 3.92
CA ALA A 56 -11.26 -2.77 4.10
C ALA A 56 -10.22 -3.24 5.12
N VAL A 57 -10.66 -4.00 6.14
CA VAL A 57 -9.80 -4.72 7.06
C VAL A 57 -10.27 -6.18 7.14
N LYS A 58 -9.38 -7.13 6.89
CA LYS A 58 -9.70 -8.56 6.96
C LYS A 58 -8.48 -9.42 7.24
N TYR A 59 -8.70 -10.59 7.82
CA TYR A 59 -7.73 -11.67 7.75
C TYR A 59 -7.86 -12.40 6.41
N ALA A 60 -6.75 -12.54 5.70
CA ALA A 60 -6.69 -13.26 4.44
C ALA A 60 -5.28 -13.84 4.23
N LYS A 61 -5.14 -14.78 3.30
CA LYS A 61 -3.82 -15.27 2.89
C LYS A 61 -3.11 -14.16 2.09
N PRO A 62 -1.89 -13.74 2.49
CA PRO A 62 -1.13 -12.74 1.76
C PRO A 62 -0.73 -13.29 0.39
N ILE A 63 -0.46 -12.40 -0.57
CA ILE A 63 0.14 -12.83 -1.84
C ILE A 63 1.59 -13.27 -1.59
N GLN A 64 2.16 -14.05 -2.52
CA GLN A 64 3.51 -14.62 -2.35
C GLN A 64 4.57 -13.56 -2.01
N GLY A 65 4.55 -12.39 -2.65
CA GLY A 65 5.49 -11.31 -2.36
C GLY A 65 5.37 -10.76 -0.94
N GLU A 66 4.15 -10.58 -0.45
CA GLU A 66 3.90 -10.12 0.92
C GLU A 66 4.27 -11.18 1.95
N ALA A 67 3.96 -12.45 1.69
CA ALA A 67 4.31 -13.57 2.56
C ALA A 67 5.83 -13.68 2.76
N LEU A 68 6.60 -13.51 1.66
CA LEU A 68 8.05 -13.44 1.70
C LEU A 68 8.54 -12.26 2.55
N LEU A 69 7.97 -11.06 2.39
CA LEU A 69 8.32 -9.89 3.18
C LEU A 69 7.99 -10.05 4.67
N LEU A 70 6.92 -10.76 4.99
CA LEU A 70 6.49 -11.06 6.36
C LEU A 70 7.24 -12.24 6.99
N ASN A 71 8.13 -12.92 6.25
CA ASN A 71 8.75 -14.18 6.65
C ASN A 71 7.73 -15.22 7.14
N GLN A 72 6.57 -15.32 6.48
CA GLN A 72 5.52 -16.28 6.82
C GLN A 72 5.27 -17.25 5.66
N PRO A 73 4.91 -18.51 5.95
CA PRO A 73 4.39 -19.41 4.93
C PRO A 73 3.09 -18.88 4.29
N ASN A 74 2.95 -19.09 2.98
CA ASN A 74 1.79 -18.62 2.17
C ASN A 74 0.41 -19.13 2.66
N HIS A 75 0.37 -20.14 3.52
CA HIS A 75 -0.88 -20.69 4.06
C HIS A 75 -1.38 -19.95 5.31
N LYS A 76 -0.53 -19.15 5.97
CA LYS A 76 -0.94 -18.39 7.16
C LYS A 76 -1.74 -17.15 6.77
N MET A 77 -2.67 -16.78 7.64
CA MET A 77 -3.44 -15.55 7.47
C MET A 77 -2.66 -14.35 7.99
N ALA A 78 -2.78 -13.22 7.28
CA ALA A 78 -2.31 -11.92 7.70
C ALA A 78 -3.47 -10.93 7.75
N LEU A 79 -3.36 -9.90 8.59
CA LEU A 79 -4.32 -8.81 8.63
C LEU A 79 -4.03 -7.83 7.48
N ILE A 80 -4.88 -7.83 6.46
CA ILE A 80 -4.81 -6.91 5.34
C ILE A 80 -5.65 -5.67 5.65
N ARG A 81 -5.07 -4.48 5.44
CA ARG A 81 -5.71 -3.18 5.64
C ARG A 81 -5.58 -2.34 4.37
N GLU A 82 -6.69 -2.06 3.71
CA GLU A 82 -6.78 -1.13 2.58
C GLU A 82 -7.24 0.23 3.13
N VAL A 83 -6.47 1.29 2.90
CA VAL A 83 -6.71 2.62 3.49
C VAL A 83 -6.44 3.73 2.48
N LEU A 84 -7.15 4.84 2.68
CA LEU A 84 -6.88 6.14 2.07
C LEU A 84 -6.15 7.02 3.07
N LEU A 85 -5.06 7.65 2.63
CA LEU A 85 -4.45 8.75 3.37
C LEU A 85 -5.06 10.05 2.85
N MET A 86 -5.68 10.81 3.76
CA MET A 86 -6.40 12.03 3.47
C MET A 86 -5.58 13.24 3.95
N GLY A 87 -5.43 14.26 3.11
CA GLY A 87 -4.89 15.57 3.47
C GLY A 87 -5.88 16.65 3.07
N ASN A 88 -6.28 17.52 4.01
CA ASN A 88 -7.29 18.57 3.80
C ASN A 88 -8.56 18.02 3.13
N ASN A 89 -9.07 16.91 3.67
CA ASN A 89 -10.26 16.20 3.21
C ASN A 89 -10.18 15.61 1.78
N GLN A 90 -9.01 15.62 1.15
CA GLN A 90 -8.78 15.00 -0.16
C GLN A 90 -7.88 13.76 -0.05
N PRO A 91 -8.14 12.68 -0.80
CA PRO A 91 -7.25 11.53 -0.85
C PRO A 91 -5.94 11.93 -1.53
N VAL A 92 -4.82 11.67 -0.86
CA VAL A 92 -3.47 11.98 -1.37
C VAL A 92 -2.64 10.73 -1.62
N VAL A 93 -3.02 9.59 -0.99
CA VAL A 93 -2.47 8.24 -1.24
C VAL A 93 -3.60 7.22 -1.10
N PHE A 94 -3.63 6.22 -1.99
CA PHE A 94 -4.65 5.16 -2.06
C PHE A 94 -4.05 3.84 -2.55
#